data_AF-A0A7L4ZGL1-F1
#
_entry.id   AF-A0A7L4ZGL1-F1
#
_cell.length_a   1.000
_cell.length_b   1.000
_cell.length_c   1.000
_cell.angle_alpha   90.00
_cell.angle_beta   90.00
_cell.angle_gamma   90.00
#
_symmetry.space_group_name_H-M   'P 1'
#
loop_
_entity.id
_entity.type
_entity.pdbx_description
1 polymer ?
#
loop_
_entity_poly.entity_id
_entity_poly.type
_entity_poly.pdbx_seq_one_letter_code
_entity_poly.pdbx_strand_id
1 'polypeptide(L)'
;MNLGKEITEATFEWVEKLASSNDVKISDEDFKKLENDYFRGNKNNWFSEIEDDEPYIDWDKEKCKIFWELIRKYCMPRGEELGVYLFSGYIFPSFDGFNFFSFEKEFKYRVDFSDSYFLGGIFIAYTLFKSDVLINNCKFYSNSFFLKSEFEGKLTFKESFFKDKLEFEENIFSNNKTVLFRNVQFEKAVGFYKSEFLNETAFKDCVFHNDFLLLDSIISKKMFFIDIEFEGNNSFINLVENPQLIFDNCYKKIDINLVSDIIYSEVKMLKQSYYNYSYKNVLSPEGFINYYEKLSYKNEQKYPHFLKKSYKDRNKILKKFFLKEHRIKNIDIYFKGINLNNSIFRRMDMSNSKFYDTFFYKTIFEKCTWGLSNRGSRIKLYEENDIINKKRGFLPLEEQYRQLKKNFEDSKDWELSSKAYYSEMEMRFLRYKKEYKLSSVKSNIVLLLFWIYKFFGGYLQSYVRPFFFLILSTFIIFPIIYGWSDTLKEIILNLSNGKPFQMSIDATVAFYSFEYENHWGLYRIQSFISVILITFFILALRKRFK
;
A
#
# COMPACT_ATOMS: atom_id res chain seq x y z
N MET A 1 -20.97 32.38 0.30
CA MET A 1 -19.71 32.29 -0.48
C MET A 1 -19.63 33.50 -1.39
N ASN A 2 -18.47 34.16 -1.49
CA ASN A 2 -18.32 35.31 -2.40
C ASN A 2 -18.08 34.78 -3.83
N LEU A 3 -19.16 34.46 -4.54
CA LEU A 3 -19.16 33.76 -5.82
C LEU A 3 -19.49 34.74 -6.94
N GLY A 4 -18.48 35.41 -7.51
CA GLY A 4 -18.66 36.22 -8.73
C GLY A 4 -19.73 37.32 -8.64
N LYS A 5 -20.14 37.82 -9.81
CA LYS A 5 -21.15 38.87 -9.98
C LYS A 5 -22.56 38.26 -9.95
N GLU A 6 -23.53 38.92 -9.33
CA GLU A 6 -24.92 38.48 -9.40
C GLU A 6 -25.46 38.50 -10.83
N ILE A 7 -26.21 37.45 -11.19
CA ILE A 7 -26.84 37.33 -12.50
C ILE A 7 -28.12 38.17 -12.48
N THR A 8 -28.16 39.22 -13.30
CA THR A 8 -29.32 40.12 -13.38
C THR A 8 -30.49 39.49 -14.12
N GLU A 9 -31.71 39.94 -13.85
CA GLU A 9 -32.92 39.51 -14.57
C GLU A 9 -32.80 39.76 -16.09
N ALA A 10 -32.24 40.90 -16.48
CA ALA A 10 -31.95 41.21 -17.88
C ALA A 10 -30.95 40.21 -18.53
N THR A 11 -30.00 39.67 -17.74
CA THR A 11 -29.11 38.60 -18.21
C THR A 11 -29.90 37.31 -18.43
N PHE A 12 -30.82 36.96 -17.51
CA PHE A 12 -31.67 35.78 -17.64
C PHE A 12 -32.56 35.81 -18.87
N GLU A 13 -33.30 36.90 -19.09
CA GLU A 13 -34.16 37.05 -20.26
C GLU A 13 -33.37 36.94 -21.57
N TRP A 14 -32.14 37.45 -21.59
CA TRP A 14 -31.27 37.37 -22.76
C TRP A 14 -30.79 35.93 -23.01
N VAL A 15 -30.39 35.19 -21.97
CA VAL A 15 -29.93 33.81 -22.15
C VAL A 15 -31.08 32.84 -22.47
N GLU A 16 -32.30 33.10 -22.01
CA GLU A 16 -33.50 32.36 -22.41
C GLU A 16 -33.80 32.53 -23.90
N LYS A 17 -33.69 33.77 -24.41
CA LYS A 17 -33.81 34.06 -25.85
C LYS A 17 -32.71 33.38 -26.65
N LEU A 18 -31.48 33.35 -26.12
CA LEU A 18 -30.37 32.63 -26.74
C LEU A 18 -30.57 31.11 -26.74
N ALA A 19 -31.10 30.53 -25.66
CA ALA A 19 -31.37 29.10 -25.59
C ALA A 19 -32.44 28.69 -26.62
N SER A 20 -33.52 29.47 -26.73
CA SER A 20 -34.64 29.24 -27.65
C SER A 20 -34.37 29.61 -29.12
N SER A 21 -33.29 30.33 -29.42
CA SER A 21 -32.94 30.66 -30.82
C SER A 21 -32.53 29.42 -31.62
N ASN A 22 -32.67 29.45 -32.94
CA ASN A 22 -32.10 28.40 -33.80
C ASN A 22 -30.64 28.68 -34.21
N ASP A 23 -30.06 29.78 -33.72
CA ASP A 23 -28.72 30.20 -34.11
C ASP A 23 -27.65 29.34 -33.42
N VAL A 24 -26.86 28.65 -34.24
CA VAL A 24 -25.78 27.74 -33.78
C VAL A 24 -24.47 28.48 -33.52
N LYS A 25 -24.38 29.77 -33.92
CA LYS A 25 -23.22 30.62 -33.69
C LYS A 25 -23.61 31.87 -32.94
N ILE A 26 -22.70 32.36 -32.11
CA ILE A 26 -22.82 33.59 -31.32
C ILE A 26 -21.56 34.42 -31.58
N SER A 27 -21.69 35.75 -31.58
CA SER A 27 -20.54 36.64 -31.79
C SER A 27 -19.50 36.46 -30.68
N ASP A 28 -18.23 36.79 -30.94
CA ASP A 28 -17.18 36.70 -29.91
C ASP A 28 -17.43 37.65 -28.73
N GLU A 29 -18.04 38.80 -28.99
CA GLU A 29 -18.42 39.76 -27.95
C GLU A 29 -19.55 39.22 -27.08
N ASP A 30 -20.59 38.67 -27.70
CA ASP A 30 -21.72 38.06 -27.00
C ASP A 30 -21.29 36.79 -26.25
N PHE A 31 -20.37 35.99 -26.80
CA PHE A 31 -19.83 34.84 -26.10
C PHE A 31 -19.05 35.28 -24.85
N LYS A 32 -18.18 36.30 -24.95
CA LYS A 32 -17.48 36.84 -23.77
C LYS A 32 -18.44 37.39 -22.72
N LYS A 33 -19.52 38.03 -23.15
CA LYS A 33 -20.60 38.48 -22.25
C LYS A 33 -21.27 37.29 -21.57
N LEU A 34 -21.61 36.24 -22.32
CA LEU A 34 -22.18 35.00 -21.81
C LEU A 34 -21.26 34.34 -20.77
N GLU A 35 -19.95 34.29 -21.03
CA GLU A 35 -18.97 33.76 -20.08
C GLU A 35 -18.93 34.57 -18.79
N ASN A 36 -18.74 35.88 -18.90
CA ASN A 36 -18.48 36.73 -17.74
C ASN A 36 -19.72 36.99 -16.89
N ASP A 37 -20.87 37.25 -17.52
CA ASP A 37 -22.09 37.63 -16.81
C ASP A 37 -22.96 36.43 -16.41
N TYR A 38 -22.83 35.28 -17.11
CA TYR A 38 -23.71 34.13 -16.86
C TYR A 38 -22.95 32.88 -16.40
N PHE A 39 -21.98 32.38 -17.17
CA PHE A 39 -21.28 31.14 -16.78
C PHE A 39 -20.44 31.31 -15.51
N ARG A 40 -19.77 32.46 -15.35
CA ARG A 40 -19.01 32.85 -14.15
C ARG A 40 -19.86 33.60 -13.11
N GLY A 41 -21.12 33.87 -13.42
CA GLY A 41 -22.05 34.57 -12.53
C GLY A 41 -22.50 33.72 -11.34
N ASN A 42 -22.83 34.40 -10.24
CA ASN A 42 -23.29 33.83 -8.97
C ASN A 42 -24.59 33.04 -9.15
N LYS A 43 -24.64 31.81 -8.60
CA LYS A 43 -25.80 30.91 -8.69
C LYS A 43 -26.36 30.52 -7.32
N ASN A 44 -26.01 31.22 -6.25
CA ASN A 44 -26.53 30.91 -4.90
C ASN A 44 -28.04 31.07 -4.79
N ASN A 45 -28.67 31.88 -5.64
CA ASN A 45 -30.12 32.05 -5.71
C ASN A 45 -30.81 31.05 -6.67
N TRP A 46 -30.09 30.01 -7.15
CA TRP A 46 -30.66 28.98 -8.04
C TRP A 46 -31.12 27.75 -7.27
N PHE A 47 -30.91 27.71 -5.96
CA PHE A 47 -31.30 26.58 -5.15
C PHE A 47 -31.69 27.04 -3.75
N SER A 48 -32.49 26.21 -3.09
CA SER A 48 -32.83 26.36 -1.69
C SER A 48 -32.37 25.11 -0.93
N GLU A 49 -31.82 25.31 0.26
CA GLU A 49 -31.51 24.21 1.17
C GLU A 49 -32.78 23.87 1.95
N ILE A 50 -33.25 22.63 1.82
CA ILE A 50 -34.44 22.14 2.50
C ILE A 50 -33.99 21.29 3.69
N GLU A 51 -34.28 21.78 4.89
CA GLU A 51 -34.04 21.08 6.16
C GLU A 51 -35.21 20.13 6.44
N ASP A 52 -35.16 18.93 5.85
CA ASP A 52 -36.05 17.81 6.18
C ASP A 52 -35.27 16.74 6.99
N ASP A 53 -35.90 15.62 7.35
CA ASP A 53 -35.26 14.48 8.04
C ASP A 53 -33.97 14.00 7.36
N GLU A 54 -33.87 14.17 6.03
CA GLU A 54 -32.63 14.12 5.26
C GLU A 54 -32.47 15.42 4.45
N PRO A 55 -31.54 16.32 4.82
CA PRO A 55 -31.41 17.63 4.16
C PRO A 55 -30.98 17.46 2.71
N TYR A 56 -31.62 18.21 1.81
CA TYR A 56 -31.31 18.19 0.39
C TYR A 56 -31.36 19.59 -0.22
N ILE A 57 -30.70 19.74 -1.37
CA ILE A 57 -30.69 20.98 -2.14
C ILE A 57 -31.74 20.86 -3.24
N ASP A 58 -32.73 21.77 -3.25
CA ASP A 58 -33.73 21.88 -4.29
C ASP A 58 -33.31 22.93 -5.31
N TRP A 59 -33.02 22.49 -6.54
CA TRP A 59 -32.50 23.33 -7.61
C TRP A 59 -33.62 23.83 -8.53
N ASP A 60 -33.49 25.07 -8.99
CA ASP A 60 -34.27 25.63 -10.09
C ASP A 60 -33.93 24.89 -11.38
N LYS A 61 -34.78 23.92 -11.73
CA LYS A 61 -34.58 23.01 -12.86
C LYS A 61 -34.49 23.77 -14.19
N GLU A 62 -35.27 24.83 -14.37
CA GLU A 62 -35.30 25.58 -15.62
C GLU A 62 -33.99 26.35 -15.84
N LYS A 63 -33.50 27.05 -14.81
CA LYS A 63 -32.19 27.72 -14.88
C LYS A 63 -31.05 26.74 -15.12
N CYS A 64 -31.06 25.60 -14.44
CA CYS A 64 -30.06 24.54 -14.65
C CYS A 64 -30.11 24.03 -16.10
N LYS A 65 -31.31 23.73 -16.62
CA LYS A 65 -31.52 23.27 -17.98
C LYS A 65 -30.96 24.25 -19.01
N ILE A 66 -31.33 25.53 -18.92
CA ILE A 66 -30.87 26.60 -19.82
C ILE A 66 -29.34 26.70 -19.79
N PHE A 67 -28.74 26.66 -18.59
CA PHE A 67 -27.28 26.67 -18.46
C PHE A 67 -26.62 25.55 -19.28
N TRP A 68 -27.08 24.31 -19.13
CA TRP A 68 -26.51 23.16 -19.83
C TRP A 68 -26.80 23.16 -21.33
N GLU A 69 -27.96 23.67 -21.75
CA GLU A 69 -28.27 23.89 -23.17
C GLU A 69 -27.27 24.85 -23.81
N LEU A 70 -26.95 25.97 -23.15
CA LEU A 70 -25.99 26.95 -23.65
C LEU A 70 -24.55 26.42 -23.66
N ILE A 71 -24.15 25.60 -22.67
CA ILE A 71 -22.86 24.89 -22.69
C ILE A 71 -22.77 24.00 -23.93
N ARG A 72 -23.79 23.18 -24.19
CA ARG A 72 -23.82 22.28 -25.36
C ARG A 72 -23.88 23.04 -26.68
N LYS A 73 -24.64 24.12 -26.73
CA LYS A 73 -24.90 24.90 -27.94
C LYS A 73 -23.72 25.77 -28.35
N TYR A 74 -23.06 26.42 -27.41
CA TYR A 74 -22.03 27.42 -27.71
C TYR A 74 -20.63 27.02 -27.25
N CYS A 75 -20.48 26.43 -26.06
CA CYS A 75 -19.15 26.11 -25.54
C CYS A 75 -18.54 24.87 -26.20
N MET A 76 -19.35 23.83 -26.45
CA MET A 76 -18.84 22.61 -27.10
C MET A 76 -18.35 22.84 -28.53
N PRO A 77 -19.12 23.49 -29.44
CA PRO A 77 -18.64 23.72 -30.80
C PRO A 77 -17.44 24.66 -30.84
N ARG A 78 -17.45 25.70 -30.00
CA ARG A 78 -16.31 26.61 -29.88
C ARG A 78 -15.06 25.91 -29.38
N GLY A 79 -15.19 24.96 -28.45
CA GLY A 79 -14.07 24.17 -27.97
C GLY A 79 -13.46 23.28 -29.05
N GLU A 80 -14.31 22.70 -29.92
CA GLU A 80 -13.85 21.96 -31.10
C GLU A 80 -13.13 22.88 -32.11
N GLU A 81 -13.68 24.08 -32.37
CA GLU A 81 -13.09 25.07 -33.29
C GLU A 81 -11.73 25.57 -32.81
N LEU A 82 -11.60 25.85 -31.51
CA LEU A 82 -10.36 26.34 -30.89
C LEU A 82 -9.35 25.22 -30.60
N GLY A 83 -9.74 23.95 -30.70
CA GLY A 83 -8.90 22.82 -30.29
C GLY A 83 -8.63 22.79 -28.78
N VAL A 84 -9.51 23.38 -27.97
CA VAL A 84 -9.46 23.39 -26.50
C VAL A 84 -10.82 23.75 -25.91
N TYR A 85 -11.28 22.98 -24.93
CA TYR A 85 -12.50 23.26 -24.19
C TYR A 85 -12.18 24.07 -22.94
N LEU A 86 -12.56 25.35 -22.94
CA LEU A 86 -12.28 26.29 -21.85
C LEU A 86 -13.51 26.49 -20.99
N PHE A 87 -13.47 25.96 -19.78
CA PHE A 87 -14.51 26.16 -18.75
C PHE A 87 -13.96 26.90 -17.53
N SER A 88 -12.77 27.49 -17.64
CA SER A 88 -12.09 28.07 -16.50
C SER A 88 -12.89 29.22 -15.87
N GLY A 89 -13.01 29.14 -14.54
CA GLY A 89 -13.76 30.08 -13.70
C GLY A 89 -15.28 29.88 -13.70
N TYR A 90 -15.80 28.88 -14.41
CA TYR A 90 -17.25 28.70 -14.51
C TYR A 90 -17.83 28.24 -13.17
N ILE A 91 -19.06 28.68 -12.89
CA ILE A 91 -19.85 28.25 -11.73
C ILE A 91 -20.94 27.32 -12.25
N PHE A 92 -20.73 26.03 -12.05
CA PHE A 92 -21.61 24.95 -12.50
C PHE A 92 -22.74 24.70 -11.47
N PRO A 93 -24.01 24.80 -11.90
CA PRO A 93 -25.16 24.41 -11.08
C PRO A 93 -25.33 22.89 -11.05
N SER A 94 -26.40 22.39 -10.43
CA SER A 94 -26.77 20.96 -10.57
C SER A 94 -27.05 20.59 -12.02
N PHE A 95 -26.79 19.32 -12.31
CA PHE A 95 -27.09 18.75 -13.61
C PHE A 95 -28.59 18.42 -13.73
N ASP A 96 -29.17 18.73 -14.90
CA ASP A 96 -30.55 18.37 -15.26
C ASP A 96 -30.55 17.06 -16.06
N GLY A 97 -30.22 15.94 -15.41
CA GLY A 97 -30.23 14.62 -16.04
C GLY A 97 -29.17 13.65 -15.53
N PHE A 98 -28.79 12.70 -16.39
CA PHE A 98 -27.91 11.57 -16.02
C PHE A 98 -26.43 11.77 -16.34
N ASN A 99 -25.97 12.75 -17.14
CA ASN A 99 -24.55 12.84 -17.52
C ASN A 99 -24.14 14.26 -17.93
N PHE A 100 -23.07 14.79 -17.35
CA PHE A 100 -22.61 16.19 -17.44
C PHE A 100 -22.55 16.77 -18.87
N PHE A 101 -22.13 16.00 -19.87
CA PHE A 101 -21.97 16.48 -21.24
C PHE A 101 -23.01 15.90 -22.20
N SER A 102 -22.97 14.59 -22.34
CA SER A 102 -23.91 13.73 -23.06
C SER A 102 -23.46 12.28 -22.83
N PHE A 103 -24.33 11.31 -23.10
CA PHE A 103 -23.91 9.90 -23.13
C PHE A 103 -22.83 9.70 -24.20
N GLU A 104 -21.81 8.88 -23.90
CA GLU A 104 -20.71 8.54 -24.82
C GLU A 104 -19.96 9.74 -25.42
N LYS A 105 -19.81 10.82 -24.65
CA LYS A 105 -19.08 12.02 -25.12
C LYS A 105 -17.60 11.71 -25.32
N GLU A 106 -17.10 12.06 -26.50
CA GLU A 106 -15.66 12.13 -26.78
C GLU A 106 -15.16 13.59 -26.73
N PHE A 107 -14.09 13.82 -25.97
CA PHE A 107 -13.29 15.04 -25.96
C PHE A 107 -11.94 14.79 -26.65
N LYS A 108 -11.82 15.26 -27.90
CA LYS A 108 -10.58 15.15 -28.71
C LYS A 108 -9.46 16.05 -28.20
N TYR A 109 -9.83 17.16 -27.57
CA TYR A 109 -8.94 18.24 -27.18
C TYR A 109 -8.92 18.43 -25.68
N ARG A 110 -7.95 19.22 -25.20
CA ARG A 110 -7.76 19.50 -23.78
C ARG A 110 -9.02 20.10 -23.17
N VAL A 111 -9.40 19.66 -21.98
CA VAL A 111 -10.52 20.21 -21.22
C VAL A 111 -10.00 20.90 -19.96
N ASP A 112 -10.31 22.17 -19.81
CA ASP A 112 -9.80 23.01 -18.72
C ASP A 112 -10.93 23.54 -17.84
N PHE A 113 -11.03 23.01 -16.62
CA PHE A 113 -11.95 23.47 -15.59
C PHE A 113 -11.28 24.37 -14.55
N SER A 114 -10.06 24.85 -14.78
CA SER A 114 -9.31 25.54 -13.72
C SER A 114 -10.09 26.72 -13.12
N ASP A 115 -10.01 26.90 -11.79
CA ASP A 115 -10.68 27.94 -11.02
C ASP A 115 -12.22 27.84 -11.00
N SER A 116 -12.79 26.70 -11.41
CA SER A 116 -14.24 26.51 -11.47
C SER A 116 -14.86 26.08 -10.13
N TYR A 117 -16.16 26.36 -9.99
CA TYR A 117 -16.97 25.99 -8.85
C TYR A 117 -18.05 25.02 -9.30
N PHE A 118 -18.15 23.87 -8.65
CA PHE A 118 -19.19 22.87 -8.88
C PHE A 118 -20.11 22.86 -7.66
N LEU A 119 -21.21 23.60 -7.76
CA LEU A 119 -22.15 23.75 -6.66
C LEU A 119 -23.05 22.51 -6.53
N GLY A 120 -23.48 21.96 -7.67
CA GLY A 120 -24.25 20.73 -7.72
C GLY A 120 -23.39 19.48 -7.92
N GLY A 121 -24.02 18.31 -7.79
CA GLY A 121 -23.37 17.02 -7.99
C GLY A 121 -22.94 16.82 -9.44
N ILE A 122 -21.80 16.17 -9.64
CA ILE A 122 -21.26 15.85 -10.96
C ILE A 122 -21.39 14.36 -11.19
N PHE A 123 -21.90 14.00 -12.36
CA PHE A 123 -21.88 12.63 -12.84
C PHE A 123 -21.34 12.62 -14.27
N ILE A 124 -20.14 12.07 -14.45
CA ILE A 124 -19.51 11.88 -15.74
C ILE A 124 -19.46 10.38 -16.01
N ALA A 125 -20.22 9.94 -17.01
CA ALA A 125 -20.26 8.54 -17.35
C ALA A 125 -19.91 8.28 -18.81
N TYR A 126 -19.26 7.15 -19.08
CA TYR A 126 -18.96 6.68 -20.45
C TYR A 126 -18.27 7.75 -21.31
N THR A 127 -17.45 8.62 -20.70
CA THR A 127 -16.82 9.75 -21.40
C THR A 127 -15.38 9.41 -21.76
N LEU A 128 -14.96 9.68 -22.99
CA LEU A 128 -13.60 9.48 -23.47
C LEU A 128 -12.86 10.81 -23.57
N PHE A 129 -11.82 11.00 -22.75
CA PHE A 129 -10.92 12.14 -22.79
C PHE A 129 -9.60 11.78 -23.48
N LYS A 130 -9.47 12.12 -24.76
CA LYS A 130 -8.27 11.83 -25.57
C LYS A 130 -7.09 12.75 -25.27
N SER A 131 -7.35 13.88 -24.62
CA SER A 131 -6.35 14.89 -24.28
C SER A 131 -6.43 15.25 -22.79
N ASP A 132 -5.57 16.18 -22.37
CA ASP A 132 -5.38 16.49 -20.96
C ASP A 132 -6.65 17.10 -20.33
N VAL A 133 -6.93 16.74 -19.08
CA VAL A 133 -8.04 17.28 -18.27
C VAL A 133 -7.44 17.99 -17.06
N LEU A 134 -7.70 19.29 -16.96
CA LEU A 134 -7.16 20.17 -15.94
C LEU A 134 -8.25 20.58 -14.94
N ILE A 135 -8.07 20.20 -13.68
CA ILE A 135 -8.99 20.49 -12.57
C ILE A 135 -8.17 21.16 -11.45
N ASN A 136 -7.65 22.35 -11.75
CA ASN A 136 -6.81 23.11 -10.83
C ASN A 136 -7.65 24.18 -10.11
N ASN A 137 -7.42 24.42 -8.83
CA ASN A 137 -8.12 25.42 -8.02
C ASN A 137 -9.65 25.27 -8.02
N CYS A 138 -10.16 24.06 -8.26
CA CYS A 138 -11.59 23.82 -8.35
C CYS A 138 -12.21 23.56 -6.98
N LYS A 139 -13.47 23.94 -6.80
CA LYS A 139 -14.23 23.67 -5.56
C LYS A 139 -15.48 22.86 -5.87
N PHE A 140 -15.57 21.66 -5.30
CA PHE A 140 -16.69 20.73 -5.44
C PHE A 140 -17.48 20.68 -4.15
N TYR A 141 -18.73 21.14 -4.16
CA TYR A 141 -19.57 21.23 -2.96
C TYR A 141 -20.55 20.08 -2.78
N SER A 142 -20.70 19.24 -3.79
CA SER A 142 -21.56 18.06 -3.78
C SER A 142 -20.82 16.86 -4.36
N ASN A 143 -21.46 15.69 -4.32
CA ASN A 143 -20.85 14.43 -4.71
C ASN A 143 -20.41 14.46 -6.18
N SER A 144 -19.22 13.91 -6.44
CA SER A 144 -18.64 13.81 -7.78
C SER A 144 -18.42 12.35 -8.12
N PHE A 145 -19.06 11.89 -9.19
CA PHE A 145 -19.06 10.49 -9.63
C PHE A 145 -18.54 10.40 -11.06
N PHE A 146 -17.59 9.49 -11.27
CA PHE A 146 -17.05 9.14 -12.56
C PHE A 146 -17.32 7.65 -12.79
N LEU A 147 -18.03 7.29 -13.86
CA LEU A 147 -18.39 5.91 -14.16
C LEU A 147 -17.93 5.52 -15.55
N LYS A 148 -17.16 4.44 -15.70
CA LYS A 148 -16.80 3.88 -17.02
C LYS A 148 -16.23 4.91 -18.00
N SER A 149 -15.53 5.92 -17.48
CA SER A 149 -14.90 6.94 -18.30
C SER A 149 -13.43 6.58 -18.52
N GLU A 150 -12.91 6.98 -19.67
CA GLU A 150 -11.54 6.72 -20.07
C GLU A 150 -10.77 8.04 -20.23
N PHE A 151 -9.57 8.06 -19.65
CA PHE A 151 -8.65 9.19 -19.71
C PHE A 151 -7.36 8.75 -20.40
N GLU A 152 -7.22 9.07 -21.69
CA GLU A 152 -5.98 8.83 -22.45
C GLU A 152 -4.97 9.99 -22.28
N GLY A 153 -5.47 11.16 -21.88
CA GLY A 153 -4.66 12.34 -21.57
C GLY A 153 -4.23 12.41 -20.11
N LYS A 154 -3.46 13.45 -19.77
CA LYS A 154 -3.09 13.72 -18.38
C LYS A 154 -4.30 14.21 -17.61
N LEU A 155 -4.68 13.52 -16.53
CA LEU A 155 -5.67 14.02 -15.56
C LEU A 155 -4.96 14.67 -14.39
N THR A 156 -5.24 15.95 -14.14
CA THR A 156 -4.60 16.70 -13.06
C THR A 156 -5.62 17.37 -12.15
N PHE A 157 -5.53 17.12 -10.85
CA PHE A 157 -6.16 17.90 -9.79
C PHE A 157 -5.07 18.65 -9.02
N LYS A 158 -5.14 19.98 -8.96
CA LYS A 158 -4.20 20.78 -8.15
C LYS A 158 -4.94 21.77 -7.29
N GLU A 159 -4.58 21.92 -6.02
CA GLU A 159 -5.10 23.00 -5.16
C GLU A 159 -6.64 23.02 -5.13
N SER A 160 -7.25 21.86 -5.34
CA SER A 160 -8.70 21.68 -5.44
C SER A 160 -9.26 21.20 -4.10
N PHE A 161 -10.55 21.48 -3.88
CA PHE A 161 -11.24 21.16 -2.64
C PHE A 161 -12.52 20.39 -2.93
N PHE A 162 -12.71 19.25 -2.26
CA PHE A 162 -13.90 18.42 -2.32
C PHE A 162 -14.59 18.40 -0.95
N LYS A 163 -15.74 19.09 -0.85
CA LYS A 163 -16.57 19.12 0.37
C LYS A 163 -17.31 17.81 0.60
N ASP A 164 -17.69 17.12 -0.47
CA ASP A 164 -18.44 15.86 -0.43
C ASP A 164 -17.67 14.76 -1.17
N LYS A 165 -18.27 13.58 -1.33
CA LYS A 165 -17.55 12.39 -1.83
C LYS A 165 -17.08 12.54 -3.27
N LEU A 166 -15.96 11.88 -3.54
CA LEU A 166 -15.43 11.68 -4.89
C LEU A 166 -15.31 10.17 -5.16
N GLU A 167 -16.02 9.68 -6.18
CA GLU A 167 -16.04 8.25 -6.52
C GLU A 167 -15.72 8.03 -7.99
N PHE A 168 -14.80 7.10 -8.24
CA PHE A 168 -14.45 6.58 -9.57
C PHE A 168 -14.82 5.11 -9.62
N GLU A 169 -15.74 4.72 -10.49
CA GLU A 169 -16.16 3.35 -10.72
C GLU A 169 -15.87 2.89 -12.15
N GLU A 170 -15.17 1.77 -12.30
CA GLU A 170 -14.88 1.13 -13.59
C GLU A 170 -14.22 2.09 -14.61
N ASN A 171 -13.45 3.08 -14.13
CA ASN A 171 -12.75 4.04 -15.00
C ASN A 171 -11.40 3.51 -15.45
N ILE A 172 -10.97 3.94 -16.63
CA ILE A 172 -9.68 3.57 -17.21
C ILE A 172 -8.81 4.83 -17.32
N PHE A 173 -7.66 4.81 -16.66
CA PHE A 173 -6.63 5.83 -16.79
C PHE A 173 -5.52 5.27 -17.68
N SER A 174 -5.69 5.46 -19.00
CA SER A 174 -4.87 4.87 -20.05
C SER A 174 -3.72 5.78 -20.50
N ASN A 175 -2.83 5.24 -21.34
CA ASN A 175 -1.70 5.94 -21.99
C ASN A 175 -0.49 6.29 -21.09
N ASN A 176 0.62 6.72 -21.70
CA ASN A 176 1.89 7.07 -21.05
C ASN A 176 1.86 8.39 -20.24
N LYS A 177 0.69 8.94 -19.91
CA LYS A 177 0.56 10.17 -19.10
C LYS A 177 0.11 9.91 -17.66
N THR A 178 0.57 10.74 -16.73
CA THR A 178 0.39 10.56 -15.28
C THR A 178 -0.96 11.09 -14.80
N VAL A 179 -1.63 10.39 -13.89
CA VAL A 179 -2.74 10.95 -13.10
C VAL A 179 -2.16 11.61 -11.86
N LEU A 180 -2.40 12.91 -11.65
CA LEU A 180 -1.79 13.68 -10.56
C LEU A 180 -2.84 14.39 -9.72
N PHE A 181 -2.87 14.10 -8.43
CA PHE A 181 -3.53 14.89 -7.39
C PHE A 181 -2.45 15.60 -6.58
N ARG A 182 -2.48 16.93 -6.53
CA ARG A 182 -1.50 17.74 -5.77
C ARG A 182 -2.17 18.81 -4.91
N ASN A 183 -1.84 18.87 -3.63
CA ASN A 183 -2.41 19.86 -2.71
C ASN A 183 -3.96 19.84 -2.73
N VAL A 184 -4.55 18.65 -2.82
CA VAL A 184 -6.01 18.47 -2.88
C VAL A 184 -6.52 18.12 -1.49
N GLN A 185 -7.63 18.72 -1.10
CA GLN A 185 -8.28 18.49 0.19
C GLN A 185 -9.62 17.76 -0.02
N PHE A 186 -9.82 16.68 0.72
CA PHE A 186 -11.03 15.85 0.67
C PHE A 186 -11.67 15.77 2.06
N GLU A 187 -12.85 16.35 2.22
CA GLU A 187 -13.62 16.36 3.49
C GLU A 187 -14.37 15.06 3.75
N LYS A 188 -14.78 14.38 2.67
CA LYS A 188 -15.54 13.12 2.70
C LYS A 188 -14.78 12.03 1.94
N ALA A 189 -15.38 10.85 1.92
CA ALA A 189 -14.74 9.65 1.40
C ALA A 189 -14.34 9.80 -0.08
N VAL A 190 -13.16 9.27 -0.41
CA VAL A 190 -12.66 9.17 -1.79
C VAL A 190 -12.55 7.69 -2.15
N GLY A 191 -13.22 7.30 -3.24
CA GLY A 191 -13.33 5.91 -3.66
C GLY A 191 -12.87 5.68 -5.09
N PHE A 192 -12.12 4.61 -5.30
CA PHE A 192 -11.80 4.04 -6.60
C PHE A 192 -12.22 2.57 -6.57
N TYR A 193 -13.21 2.22 -7.38
CA TYR A 193 -13.78 0.87 -7.48
C TYR A 193 -13.58 0.32 -8.88
N LYS A 194 -13.00 -0.87 -9.01
CA LYS A 194 -12.75 -1.54 -10.31
C LYS A 194 -12.10 -0.66 -11.38
N SER A 195 -11.39 0.37 -10.94
CA SER A 195 -10.74 1.32 -11.85
C SER A 195 -9.36 0.82 -12.22
N GLU A 196 -8.94 1.09 -13.44
CA GLU A 196 -7.69 0.62 -14.04
C GLU A 196 -6.70 1.78 -14.18
N PHE A 197 -5.57 1.70 -13.45
CA PHE A 197 -4.47 2.66 -13.54
C PHE A 197 -3.34 2.04 -14.36
N LEU A 198 -3.36 2.27 -15.68
CA LEU A 198 -2.39 1.67 -16.60
C LEU A 198 -1.04 2.39 -16.61
N ASN A 199 -0.93 3.52 -15.89
CA ASN A 199 0.28 4.31 -15.78
C ASN A 199 0.51 4.86 -14.37
N GLU A 200 1.56 5.66 -14.19
CA GLU A 200 1.88 6.26 -12.90
C GLU A 200 0.75 7.19 -12.42
N THR A 201 0.31 6.96 -11.19
CA THR A 201 -0.66 7.81 -10.47
C THR A 201 0.03 8.39 -9.25
N ALA A 202 -0.13 9.67 -8.98
CA ALA A 202 0.49 10.31 -7.83
C ALA A 202 -0.52 11.16 -7.05
N PHE A 203 -0.60 10.92 -5.75
CA PHE A 203 -1.16 11.81 -4.76
C PHE A 203 0.01 12.49 -4.06
N LYS A 204 0.02 13.82 -4.06
CA LYS A 204 1.08 14.63 -3.45
C LYS A 204 0.51 15.76 -2.61
N ASP A 205 1.02 15.99 -1.40
CA ASP A 205 0.59 17.09 -0.53
C ASP A 205 -0.94 17.07 -0.28
N CYS A 206 -1.62 15.92 -0.40
CA CYS A 206 -3.07 15.84 -0.28
C CYS A 206 -3.49 15.53 1.16
N VAL A 207 -4.67 16.02 1.54
CA VAL A 207 -5.28 15.80 2.86
C VAL A 207 -6.61 15.06 2.69
N PHE A 208 -6.72 13.91 3.33
CA PHE A 208 -7.93 13.09 3.37
C PHE A 208 -8.49 13.11 4.79
N HIS A 209 -9.49 13.96 5.04
CA HIS A 209 -10.17 14.07 6.34
C HIS A 209 -11.07 12.86 6.65
N ASN A 210 -11.36 12.04 5.64
CA ASN A 210 -12.20 10.85 5.74
C ASN A 210 -11.58 9.65 5.00
N ASP A 211 -12.35 8.58 4.82
CA ASP A 211 -11.86 7.32 4.28
C ASP A 211 -11.34 7.43 2.84
N PHE A 212 -10.19 6.80 2.58
CA PHE A 212 -9.68 6.55 1.24
C PHE A 212 -9.86 5.07 0.90
N LEU A 213 -10.53 4.77 -0.21
CA LEU A 213 -10.90 3.42 -0.61
C LEU A 213 -10.39 3.11 -2.01
N LEU A 214 -9.58 2.06 -2.16
CA LEU A 214 -9.14 1.52 -3.44
C LEU A 214 -9.52 0.03 -3.51
N LEU A 215 -10.56 -0.31 -4.26
CA LEU A 215 -11.27 -1.57 -4.18
C LEU A 215 -11.38 -2.25 -5.55
N ASP A 216 -10.99 -3.51 -5.66
CA ASP A 216 -11.06 -4.32 -6.90
C ASP A 216 -10.35 -3.66 -8.11
N SER A 217 -9.40 -2.76 -7.85
CA SER A 217 -8.73 -1.92 -8.86
C SER A 217 -7.44 -2.53 -9.40
N ILE A 218 -7.11 -2.22 -10.66
CA ILE A 218 -5.86 -2.63 -11.33
C ILE A 218 -4.85 -1.48 -11.24
N ILE A 219 -3.60 -1.77 -10.86
CA ILE A 219 -2.50 -0.80 -10.87
C ILE A 219 -1.32 -1.40 -11.62
N SER A 220 -1.17 -1.08 -12.90
CA SER A 220 -0.18 -1.72 -13.77
C SER A 220 1.23 -1.10 -13.65
N LYS A 221 1.36 0.11 -13.08
CA LYS A 221 2.65 0.76 -12.78
C LYS A 221 2.76 1.15 -11.31
N LYS A 222 3.05 2.41 -11.01
CA LYS A 222 3.30 2.93 -9.67
C LYS A 222 2.19 3.87 -9.24
N MET A 223 1.72 3.69 -8.01
CA MET A 223 0.87 4.66 -7.34
C MET A 223 1.65 5.27 -6.19
N PHE A 224 1.91 6.57 -6.27
CA PHE A 224 2.68 7.32 -5.30
C PHE A 224 1.74 8.07 -4.35
N PHE A 225 2.05 8.01 -3.06
CA PHE A 225 1.45 8.79 -1.98
C PHE A 225 2.59 9.54 -1.30
N ILE A 226 2.74 10.82 -1.63
CA ILE A 226 3.88 11.65 -1.20
C ILE A 226 3.35 12.79 -0.34
N ASP A 227 3.90 13.00 0.85
CA ASP A 227 3.49 14.12 1.72
C ASP A 227 1.97 14.10 2.03
N ILE A 228 1.39 12.90 2.20
CA ILE A 228 -0.05 12.72 2.41
C ILE A 228 -0.42 12.79 3.88
N GLU A 229 -1.54 13.44 4.17
CA GLU A 229 -2.20 13.42 5.46
C GLU A 229 -3.50 12.60 5.37
N PHE A 230 -3.54 11.46 6.06
CA PHE A 230 -4.76 10.65 6.20
C PHE A 230 -5.29 10.79 7.64
N GLU A 231 -6.55 11.21 7.77
CA GLU A 231 -7.25 11.26 9.06
C GLU A 231 -8.29 10.13 9.22
N GLY A 232 -8.85 9.65 8.09
CA GLY A 232 -9.79 8.54 8.04
C GLY A 232 -9.14 7.15 7.84
N ASN A 233 -9.98 6.12 7.62
CA ASN A 233 -9.52 4.76 7.36
C ASN A 233 -9.09 4.59 5.90
N ASN A 234 -7.99 3.90 5.66
CA ASN A 234 -7.42 3.77 4.31
C ASN A 234 -7.43 2.30 3.91
N SER A 235 -8.39 1.91 3.08
CA SER A 235 -8.59 0.52 2.68
C SER A 235 -8.15 0.31 1.25
N PHE A 236 -7.26 -0.66 1.03
CA PHE A 236 -6.95 -1.13 -0.31
C PHE A 236 -7.25 -2.62 -0.38
N ILE A 237 -8.25 -3.00 -1.16
CA ILE A 237 -8.84 -4.34 -1.12
C ILE A 237 -8.84 -4.90 -2.53
N ASN A 238 -8.43 -6.17 -2.68
CA ASN A 238 -8.43 -6.90 -3.96
C ASN A 238 -7.75 -6.16 -5.12
N LEU A 239 -6.59 -5.57 -4.86
CA LEU A 239 -5.81 -4.96 -5.93
C LEU A 239 -5.26 -6.03 -6.87
N VAL A 240 -5.41 -5.81 -8.18
CA VAL A 240 -5.02 -6.74 -9.24
C VAL A 240 -3.73 -6.23 -9.91
N GLU A 241 -2.87 -7.15 -10.37
CA GLU A 241 -1.60 -6.89 -11.10
C GLU A 241 -0.38 -6.32 -10.32
N ASN A 242 0.04 -6.89 -9.19
CA ASN A 242 1.30 -6.52 -8.50
C ASN A 242 1.48 -4.99 -8.31
N PRO A 243 0.54 -4.33 -7.62
CA PRO A 243 0.53 -2.88 -7.49
C PRO A 243 1.81 -2.37 -6.81
N GLN A 244 2.53 -1.44 -7.44
CA GLN A 244 3.63 -0.72 -6.77
C GLN A 244 3.07 0.49 -6.03
N LEU A 245 2.65 0.30 -4.78
CA LEU A 245 2.26 1.38 -3.90
C LEU A 245 3.50 1.95 -3.19
N ILE A 246 3.73 3.24 -3.36
CA ILE A 246 4.88 3.96 -2.80
C ILE A 246 4.35 5.05 -1.88
N PHE A 247 4.57 4.88 -0.58
CA PHE A 247 4.25 5.90 0.41
C PHE A 247 5.56 6.57 0.88
N ASP A 248 5.70 7.88 0.65
CA ASP A 248 6.86 8.70 1.06
C ASP A 248 6.36 9.86 1.93
N ASN A 249 6.87 9.97 3.15
CA ASN A 249 6.65 11.11 4.03
C ASN A 249 5.18 11.44 4.36
N CYS A 250 4.36 10.43 4.68
CA CYS A 250 2.95 10.64 5.03
C CYS A 250 2.79 10.93 6.55
N TYR A 251 2.11 12.00 6.92
CA TYR A 251 2.27 12.69 8.23
C TYR A 251 1.31 12.27 9.36
N LYS A 252 0.32 11.39 9.11
CA LYS A 252 -0.61 10.90 10.16
C LYS A 252 -0.83 9.39 10.10
N LYS A 253 -1.31 8.84 11.23
CA LYS A 253 -1.61 7.41 11.49
C LYS A 253 -2.33 6.80 10.30
N ILE A 254 -1.62 5.99 9.49
CA ILE A 254 -2.25 5.32 8.37
C ILE A 254 -2.77 3.97 8.83
N ASP A 255 -4.08 3.89 9.08
CA ASP A 255 -4.77 2.61 9.22
C ASP A 255 -4.95 2.05 7.80
N ILE A 256 -3.88 1.44 7.28
CA ILE A 256 -3.88 0.69 6.03
C ILE A 256 -4.53 -0.67 6.31
N ASN A 257 -5.69 -0.90 5.69
CA ASN A 257 -6.33 -2.20 5.64
C ASN A 257 -6.11 -2.79 4.24
N LEU A 258 -5.02 -3.57 4.10
CA LEU A 258 -4.77 -4.35 2.91
C LEU A 258 -5.43 -5.71 3.06
N VAL A 259 -6.59 -5.88 2.42
CA VAL A 259 -7.30 -7.16 2.37
C VAL A 259 -7.23 -7.68 0.95
N SER A 260 -6.31 -8.61 0.72
CA SER A 260 -6.40 -9.47 -0.47
C SER A 260 -7.26 -10.68 -0.12
N ASP A 261 -8.35 -10.90 -0.84
CA ASP A 261 -9.04 -12.21 -0.87
C ASP A 261 -8.39 -13.19 -1.85
N ILE A 262 -7.23 -12.84 -2.43
CA ILE A 262 -6.56 -13.68 -3.41
C ILE A 262 -5.30 -14.30 -2.79
N ILE A 263 -5.35 -15.62 -2.69
CA ILE A 263 -4.17 -16.45 -2.65
C ILE A 263 -3.54 -16.36 -4.06
N TYR A 264 -2.36 -15.75 -4.19
CA TYR A 264 -1.45 -15.72 -5.38
C TYR A 264 -1.49 -14.53 -6.34
N SER A 265 -0.30 -13.99 -6.62
CA SER A 265 0.03 -13.16 -7.79
C SER A 265 1.46 -13.46 -8.28
N GLU A 266 1.63 -14.09 -9.44
CA GLU A 266 2.93 -14.15 -10.13
C GLU A 266 2.73 -14.32 -11.65
N VAL A 267 3.14 -13.33 -12.47
CA VAL A 267 3.54 -13.52 -13.89
C VAL A 267 4.60 -12.46 -14.27
N LYS A 268 5.65 -12.89 -15.00
CA LYS A 268 6.69 -12.04 -15.61
C LYS A 268 6.47 -11.86 -17.13
N MET A 269 7.06 -10.78 -17.64
CA MET A 269 6.73 -9.99 -18.85
C MET A 269 6.92 -10.54 -20.29
N LEU A 270 6.07 -9.96 -21.16
CA LEU A 270 6.16 -9.55 -22.61
C LEU A 270 5.79 -10.51 -23.80
N LYS A 271 4.82 -9.98 -24.58
CA LYS A 271 4.40 -10.16 -26.00
C LYS A 271 3.24 -11.12 -26.38
N GLN A 272 2.44 -10.60 -27.34
CA GLN A 272 1.13 -10.97 -27.90
C GLN A 272 0.88 -12.46 -28.20
N SER A 273 -0.33 -12.96 -27.94
CA SER A 273 -1.41 -13.17 -28.95
C SER A 273 -2.59 -13.99 -28.36
N TYR A 274 -3.77 -13.74 -28.92
CA TYR A 274 -5.10 -14.26 -28.57
C TYR A 274 -5.21 -15.80 -28.57
N TYR A 275 -6.01 -16.39 -27.66
CA TYR A 275 -7.37 -16.90 -27.94
C TYR A 275 -7.96 -17.73 -26.76
N ASN A 276 -9.18 -17.36 -26.40
CA ASN A 276 -10.35 -18.11 -25.89
C ASN A 276 -10.19 -19.42 -25.10
N TYR A 277 -10.86 -19.48 -23.94
CA TYR A 277 -12.01 -20.39 -23.74
C TYR A 277 -13.00 -19.84 -22.69
N SER A 278 -14.27 -20.15 -22.92
CA SER A 278 -15.49 -19.67 -22.25
C SER A 278 -16.29 -20.92 -21.77
N TYR A 279 -17.34 -20.93 -20.93
CA TYR A 279 -18.28 -19.91 -20.44
C TYR A 279 -19.13 -20.50 -19.26
N LYS A 280 -19.70 -19.60 -18.43
CA LYS A 280 -21.09 -19.56 -17.86
C LYS A 280 -21.52 -20.56 -16.76
N ASN A 281 -22.32 -20.19 -15.75
CA ASN A 281 -23.30 -19.11 -15.64
C ASN A 281 -23.05 -18.19 -14.42
N VAL A 282 -22.87 -16.91 -14.73
CA VAL A 282 -22.85 -15.74 -13.85
C VAL A 282 -24.13 -14.97 -14.17
N LEU A 283 -24.87 -14.52 -13.15
CA LEU A 283 -26.07 -13.70 -13.37
C LEU A 283 -25.70 -12.46 -14.20
N SER A 284 -26.46 -12.23 -15.27
CA SER A 284 -26.10 -11.32 -16.36
C SER A 284 -26.21 -9.83 -15.97
N PRO A 285 -25.49 -8.94 -16.68
CA PRO A 285 -25.58 -7.48 -16.55
C PRO A 285 -26.92 -6.85 -16.97
N GLU A 286 -27.92 -7.64 -17.39
CA GLU A 286 -29.15 -7.13 -18.02
C GLU A 286 -30.23 -6.68 -17.02
N GLY A 287 -30.03 -6.91 -15.71
CA GLY A 287 -30.90 -6.36 -14.67
C GLY A 287 -30.57 -4.91 -14.24
N PHE A 288 -29.39 -4.42 -14.57
CA PHE A 288 -28.89 -3.12 -14.12
C PHE A 288 -29.15 -1.99 -15.13
N ILE A 289 -29.19 -2.33 -16.43
CA ILE A 289 -29.49 -1.38 -17.52
C ILE A 289 -31.01 -1.21 -17.70
N ASN A 290 -31.81 -2.27 -17.50
CA ASN A 290 -33.25 -2.25 -17.76
C ASN A 290 -34.10 -1.61 -16.63
N TYR A 291 -33.52 -1.26 -15.47
CA TYR A 291 -34.21 -0.50 -14.43
C TYR A 291 -34.05 1.02 -14.59
N TYR A 292 -32.91 1.47 -15.15
CA TYR A 292 -32.69 2.89 -15.44
C TYR A 292 -33.40 3.35 -16.72
N GLU A 293 -33.52 2.48 -17.74
CA GLU A 293 -34.30 2.81 -18.94
C GLU A 293 -35.82 2.87 -18.66
N LYS A 294 -36.35 2.08 -17.71
CA LYS A 294 -37.78 2.10 -17.35
C LYS A 294 -38.20 3.18 -16.34
N LEU A 295 -37.27 3.78 -15.61
CA LEU A 295 -37.56 4.94 -14.75
C LEU A 295 -37.41 6.29 -15.47
N SER A 296 -36.95 6.29 -16.73
CA SER A 296 -36.94 7.49 -17.58
C SER A 296 -38.34 7.93 -18.06
N TYR A 297 -39.40 7.15 -17.78
CA TYR A 297 -40.75 7.47 -18.25
C TYR A 297 -41.84 7.60 -17.19
N LYS A 298 -41.59 7.29 -15.91
CA LYS A 298 -42.56 7.62 -14.84
C LYS A 298 -41.84 7.87 -13.52
N ASN A 299 -42.06 9.09 -13.02
CA ASN A 299 -41.84 9.58 -11.66
C ASN A 299 -40.49 10.25 -11.42
N GLU A 300 -40.58 11.57 -11.57
CA GLU A 300 -39.94 12.53 -10.68
C GLU A 300 -40.01 12.10 -9.21
N GLN A 301 -39.02 12.57 -8.46
CA GLN A 301 -38.95 12.63 -6.99
C GLN A 301 -38.32 11.41 -6.27
N LYS A 302 -37.28 11.74 -5.49
CA LYS A 302 -36.63 10.97 -4.39
C LYS A 302 -35.38 10.13 -4.73
N TYR A 303 -34.24 10.81 -4.81
CA TYR A 303 -33.05 10.37 -4.04
C TYR A 303 -33.26 10.83 -2.59
N PRO A 304 -32.89 10.11 -1.49
CA PRO A 304 -31.92 9.02 -1.37
C PRO A 304 -32.30 7.93 -0.32
N HIS A 305 -32.97 6.82 -0.67
CA HIS A 305 -33.22 5.71 0.29
C HIS A 305 -32.40 4.43 0.01
N PHE A 306 -31.74 4.36 -1.16
CA PHE A 306 -31.12 3.15 -1.70
C PHE A 306 -29.72 2.85 -1.12
N LEU A 307 -28.98 3.88 -0.73
CA LEU A 307 -27.60 3.74 -0.22
C LEU A 307 -27.52 3.05 1.17
N LYS A 308 -28.57 3.14 2.00
CA LYS A 308 -28.60 2.54 3.35
C LYS A 308 -28.76 1.01 3.37
N LYS A 309 -29.39 0.40 2.36
CA LYS A 309 -29.72 -1.05 2.37
C LYS A 309 -28.56 -1.94 1.90
N SER A 310 -27.75 -1.44 0.97
CA SER A 310 -26.54 -2.11 0.43
C SER A 310 -25.49 -2.46 1.51
N TYR A 311 -25.44 -1.70 2.60
CA TYR A 311 -24.46 -1.89 3.67
C TYR A 311 -24.74 -3.07 4.62
N LYS A 312 -26.01 -3.44 4.84
CA LYS A 312 -26.40 -4.44 5.85
C LYS A 312 -26.22 -5.89 5.40
N ASP A 313 -26.36 -6.15 4.10
CA ASP A 313 -26.25 -7.50 3.53
C ASP A 313 -24.79 -7.96 3.29
N ARG A 314 -23.84 -7.01 3.18
CA ARG A 314 -22.40 -7.29 3.01
C ARG A 314 -21.79 -8.13 4.13
N ASN A 315 -22.24 -7.94 5.37
CA ASN A 315 -21.68 -8.62 6.55
C ASN A 315 -22.01 -10.14 6.62
N LYS A 316 -22.98 -10.62 5.83
CA LYS A 316 -23.44 -12.02 5.87
C LYS A 316 -22.67 -12.92 4.89
N ILE A 317 -22.09 -12.35 3.83
CA ILE A 317 -21.38 -13.05 2.75
C ILE A 317 -19.95 -13.45 3.17
N LEU A 318 -19.34 -12.68 4.08
CA LEU A 318 -17.98 -12.86 4.60
C LEU A 318 -17.72 -14.22 5.29
N LYS A 319 -18.76 -15.00 5.64
CA LYS A 319 -18.64 -16.20 6.49
C LYS A 319 -18.46 -17.53 5.75
N LYS A 320 -18.58 -17.61 4.41
CA LYS A 320 -18.77 -18.91 3.72
C LYS A 320 -17.68 -19.33 2.72
N PHE A 321 -16.68 -18.50 2.43
CA PHE A 321 -15.68 -18.73 1.35
C PHE A 321 -14.35 -19.35 1.83
N PHE A 322 -14.40 -20.37 2.69
CA PHE A 322 -13.20 -21.11 3.10
C PHE A 322 -13.13 -22.48 2.40
N LEU A 323 -11.92 -22.81 1.89
CA LEU A 323 -11.38 -24.15 1.54
C LEU A 323 -11.48 -24.59 0.07
N LYS A 324 -10.39 -24.39 -0.68
CA LYS A 324 -9.55 -25.50 -1.18
C LYS A 324 -8.19 -24.99 -1.70
N GLU A 325 -7.16 -25.76 -1.36
CA GLU A 325 -5.74 -25.43 -1.39
C GLU A 325 -5.14 -25.40 -2.80
N HIS A 326 -4.18 -24.50 -3.03
CA HIS A 326 -2.89 -24.68 -3.74
C HIS A 326 -1.92 -23.55 -3.27
N ARG A 327 -0.60 -23.52 -3.57
CA ARG A 327 0.56 -22.73 -2.98
C ARG A 327 1.13 -21.62 -3.95
N ILE A 328 1.91 -20.58 -3.52
CA ILE A 328 2.79 -19.54 -4.25
C ILE A 328 2.75 -18.00 -3.76
N LYS A 329 3.47 -16.97 -4.31
CA LYS A 329 4.10 -15.78 -3.59
C LYS A 329 4.10 -14.33 -4.23
N ASN A 330 4.38 -13.30 -3.38
CA ASN A 330 5.01 -11.92 -3.55
C ASN A 330 4.22 -10.59 -3.80
N ILE A 331 4.31 -9.59 -2.87
CA ILE A 331 3.96 -8.15 -3.03
C ILE A 331 5.20 -7.24 -2.74
N ASP A 332 5.52 -6.29 -3.62
CA ASP A 332 6.61 -5.31 -3.43
C ASP A 332 6.07 -4.01 -2.78
N ILE A 333 6.06 -3.94 -1.44
CA ILE A 333 5.56 -2.76 -0.70
C ILE A 333 6.73 -1.89 -0.25
N TYR A 334 6.68 -0.57 -0.53
CA TYR A 334 7.71 0.38 -0.12
C TYR A 334 7.16 1.39 0.89
N PHE A 335 7.71 1.36 2.10
CA PHE A 335 7.48 2.36 3.14
C PHE A 335 8.75 3.17 3.36
N LYS A 336 8.61 4.50 3.44
CA LYS A 336 9.71 5.40 3.83
C LYS A 336 9.25 6.51 4.76
N GLY A 337 9.83 6.57 5.95
CA GLY A 337 9.56 7.63 6.94
C GLY A 337 8.16 7.57 7.54
N ILE A 338 7.57 6.38 7.65
CA ILE A 338 6.15 6.20 8.02
C ILE A 338 6.01 5.49 9.36
N ASN A 339 4.96 5.82 10.11
CA ASN A 339 4.55 5.11 11.33
C ASN A 339 3.30 4.25 11.07
N LEU A 340 3.50 2.93 11.07
CA LEU A 340 2.50 1.88 10.83
C LEU A 340 1.91 1.27 12.11
N ASN A 341 2.10 1.88 13.28
CA ASN A 341 1.78 1.28 14.59
C ASN A 341 0.30 0.90 14.85
N ASN A 342 -0.60 1.01 13.88
CA ASN A 342 -1.97 0.49 13.96
C ASN A 342 -2.46 -0.12 12.63
N SER A 343 -1.56 -0.28 11.65
CA SER A 343 -1.89 -0.86 10.35
C SER A 343 -2.02 -2.38 10.47
N ILE A 344 -2.85 -2.99 9.63
CA ILE A 344 -3.08 -4.43 9.61
C ILE A 344 -2.74 -4.97 8.22
N PHE A 345 -1.77 -5.88 8.20
CA PHE A 345 -1.31 -6.60 7.02
C PHE A 345 -1.82 -8.03 7.10
N ARG A 346 -2.70 -8.46 6.18
CA ARG A 346 -3.25 -9.82 6.18
C ARG A 346 -2.93 -10.57 4.89
N ARG A 347 -2.45 -11.81 5.02
CA ARG A 347 -2.23 -12.74 3.88
C ARG A 347 -1.34 -12.15 2.78
N MET A 348 -0.31 -11.39 3.17
CA MET A 348 0.61 -10.75 2.23
C MET A 348 1.98 -11.39 2.26
N ASP A 349 2.63 -11.42 1.11
CA ASP A 349 4.03 -11.77 1.02
C ASP A 349 4.91 -10.54 1.13
N MET A 350 5.57 -10.43 2.27
CA MET A 350 6.44 -9.34 2.68
C MET A 350 7.89 -9.56 2.24
N SER A 351 8.21 -10.61 1.47
CA SER A 351 9.60 -10.95 1.14
C SER A 351 10.34 -9.89 0.32
N ASN A 352 9.60 -9.09 -0.44
CA ASN A 352 10.13 -7.98 -1.22
C ASN A 352 9.75 -6.60 -0.65
N SER A 353 9.15 -6.55 0.54
CA SER A 353 8.83 -5.29 1.19
C SER A 353 10.09 -4.55 1.65
N LYS A 354 10.04 -3.22 1.63
CA LYS A 354 11.11 -2.33 2.09
C LYS A 354 10.54 -1.31 3.08
N PHE A 355 11.24 -1.10 4.19
CA PHE A 355 10.76 -0.31 5.34
C PHE A 355 11.70 0.84 5.73
N TYR A 356 12.11 1.72 4.82
CA TYR A 356 13.08 2.76 5.14
C TYR A 356 12.57 3.67 6.26
N ASP A 357 13.32 3.76 7.37
CA ASP A 357 13.00 4.63 8.51
C ASP A 357 11.51 4.55 8.93
N THR A 358 10.96 3.33 8.88
CA THR A 358 9.55 3.04 9.14
C THR A 358 9.39 2.45 10.53
N PHE A 359 8.39 2.89 11.27
CA PHE A 359 8.03 2.39 12.60
C PHE A 359 6.82 1.47 12.50
N PHE A 360 6.97 0.16 12.76
CA PHE A 360 5.88 -0.83 12.66
C PHE A 360 5.78 -1.73 13.90
N TYR A 361 6.23 -1.22 15.04
CA TYR A 361 6.28 -1.97 16.29
C TYR A 361 4.93 -2.60 16.71
N LYS A 362 3.82 -1.86 16.57
CA LYS A 362 2.45 -2.29 16.92
C LYS A 362 1.60 -2.72 15.71
N THR A 363 2.21 -2.82 14.52
CA THR A 363 1.54 -3.25 13.28
C THR A 363 1.09 -4.70 13.39
N ILE A 364 -0.11 -5.05 12.95
CA ILE A 364 -0.57 -6.44 12.99
C ILE A 364 -0.22 -7.12 11.67
N PHE A 365 0.64 -8.14 11.71
CA PHE A 365 0.91 -9.02 10.55
C PHE A 365 0.21 -10.36 10.76
N GLU A 366 -0.87 -10.62 10.01
CA GLU A 366 -1.66 -11.84 10.11
C GLU A 366 -1.48 -12.71 8.86
N LYS A 367 -0.92 -13.91 9.01
CA LYS A 367 -0.69 -14.86 7.90
C LYS A 367 0.18 -14.27 6.77
N CYS A 368 1.11 -13.40 7.09
CA CYS A 368 2.08 -12.85 6.15
C CYS A 368 3.27 -13.81 5.94
N THR A 369 3.78 -13.92 4.72
CA THR A 369 5.04 -14.61 4.43
C THR A 369 6.20 -13.62 4.41
N TRP A 370 7.39 -14.06 4.81
CA TRP A 370 8.59 -13.22 4.88
C TRP A 370 9.72 -13.83 4.07
N GLY A 371 10.60 -12.97 3.55
CA GLY A 371 11.82 -13.39 2.88
C GLY A 371 12.70 -14.14 3.86
N LEU A 372 13.19 -15.32 3.47
CA LEU A 372 14.11 -16.12 4.28
C LEU A 372 15.47 -16.19 3.59
N SER A 373 16.54 -16.30 4.38
CA SER A 373 17.86 -16.66 3.85
C SER A 373 17.83 -18.01 3.13
N ASN A 374 18.79 -18.30 2.24
CA ASN A 374 18.87 -19.56 1.48
C ASN A 374 18.80 -20.84 2.34
N ARG A 375 19.23 -20.77 3.60
CA ARG A 375 19.19 -21.89 4.57
C ARG A 375 17.96 -21.87 5.49
N GLY A 376 17.01 -20.95 5.28
CA GLY A 376 15.82 -20.78 6.11
C GLY A 376 16.09 -20.28 7.53
N SER A 377 17.35 -20.01 7.90
CA SER A 377 17.77 -19.77 9.28
C SER A 377 17.41 -18.40 9.84
N ARG A 378 17.10 -17.42 8.98
CA ARG A 378 16.80 -16.05 9.39
C ARG A 378 15.89 -15.34 8.37
N ILE A 379 15.19 -14.30 8.81
CA ILE A 379 14.44 -13.42 7.92
C ILE A 379 15.43 -12.54 7.13
N LYS A 380 15.20 -12.35 5.85
CA LYS A 380 16.00 -11.46 5.01
C LYS A 380 15.07 -10.41 4.41
N LEU A 381 15.16 -9.19 4.95
CA LEU A 381 14.55 -8.02 4.34
C LEU A 381 15.24 -7.68 3.03
N TYR A 382 14.48 -7.18 2.06
CA TYR A 382 14.98 -6.83 0.74
C TYR A 382 16.10 -5.77 0.80
N GLU A 383 15.99 -4.83 1.74
CA GLU A 383 16.92 -3.72 1.98
C GLU A 383 18.36 -4.16 2.29
N GLU A 384 18.60 -5.43 2.66
CA GLU A 384 19.96 -5.95 2.80
C GLU A 384 20.74 -5.92 1.48
N ASN A 385 20.06 -5.98 0.33
CA ASN A 385 20.69 -5.86 -0.98
C ASN A 385 21.24 -4.44 -1.21
N ASP A 386 20.68 -3.42 -0.55
CA ASP A 386 21.15 -2.03 -0.67
C ASP A 386 22.43 -1.77 0.14
N ILE A 387 22.68 -2.56 1.19
CA ILE A 387 23.96 -2.57 1.91
C ILE A 387 25.08 -3.03 0.96
N ILE A 388 24.83 -4.10 0.19
CA ILE A 388 25.80 -4.65 -0.76
C ILE A 388 26.18 -3.57 -1.80
N ASN A 389 25.17 -2.79 -2.24
CA ASN A 389 25.34 -1.67 -3.15
C ASN A 389 25.81 -0.36 -2.47
N LYS A 390 26.21 -0.40 -1.19
CA LYS A 390 26.69 0.73 -0.36
C LYS A 390 25.72 1.91 -0.22
N LYS A 391 24.43 1.75 -0.51
CA LYS A 391 23.43 2.83 -0.42
C LYS A 391 22.92 3.08 1.00
N ARG A 392 23.12 2.15 1.95
CA ARG A 392 22.57 2.23 3.32
C ARG A 392 23.52 1.72 4.41
N GLY A 393 23.38 2.27 5.62
CA GLY A 393 24.06 1.81 6.83
C GLY A 393 23.41 0.58 7.48
N PHE A 394 24.13 -0.08 8.39
CA PHE A 394 23.65 -1.27 9.11
C PHE A 394 22.70 -0.94 10.28
N LEU A 395 22.83 0.24 10.88
CA LEU A 395 22.06 0.64 12.06
C LEU A 395 20.54 0.69 11.81
N PRO A 396 20.03 1.32 10.73
CA PRO A 396 18.59 1.33 10.45
C PRO A 396 17.99 -0.08 10.25
N LEU A 397 18.75 -0.99 9.61
CA LEU A 397 18.32 -2.37 9.42
C LEU A 397 18.30 -3.17 10.73
N GLU A 398 19.25 -2.93 11.62
CA GLU A 398 19.20 -3.50 12.97
C GLU A 398 17.94 -3.08 13.73
N GLU A 399 17.58 -1.78 13.67
CA GLU A 399 16.39 -1.26 14.33
C GLU A 399 15.10 -1.85 13.76
N GLN A 400 14.98 -1.97 12.43
CA GLN A 400 13.86 -2.66 11.78
C GLN A 400 13.71 -4.11 12.25
N TYR A 401 14.81 -4.87 12.30
CA TYR A 401 14.77 -6.25 12.79
C TYR A 401 14.36 -6.34 14.26
N ARG A 402 14.78 -5.37 15.09
CA ARG A 402 14.37 -5.29 16.50
C ARG A 402 12.87 -5.03 16.63
N GLN A 403 12.31 -4.17 15.79
CA GLN A 403 10.87 -3.93 15.71
C GLN A 403 10.12 -5.19 15.28
N LEU A 404 10.57 -5.87 14.22
CA LEU A 404 9.96 -7.14 13.75
C LEU A 404 9.97 -8.20 14.84
N LYS A 405 11.14 -8.38 15.49
CA LYS A 405 11.28 -9.34 16.58
C LYS A 405 10.24 -9.07 17.68
N LYS A 406 10.17 -7.83 18.17
CA LYS A 406 9.25 -7.47 19.26
C LYS A 406 7.79 -7.63 18.83
N ASN A 407 7.47 -7.28 17.59
CA ASN A 407 6.16 -7.48 17.01
C ASN A 407 5.75 -8.97 16.97
N PHE A 408 6.65 -9.85 16.52
CA PHE A 408 6.40 -11.30 16.50
C PHE A 408 6.33 -11.90 17.91
N GLU A 409 7.09 -11.36 18.88
CA GLU A 409 6.94 -11.76 20.29
C GLU A 409 5.55 -11.37 20.83
N ASP A 410 5.09 -10.15 20.52
CA ASP A 410 3.78 -9.65 20.94
C ASP A 410 2.62 -10.45 20.29
N SER A 411 2.80 -10.92 19.05
CA SER A 411 1.84 -11.79 18.35
C SER A 411 1.97 -13.27 18.70
N LYS A 412 2.92 -13.65 19.56
CA LYS A 412 3.26 -15.04 19.94
C LYS A 412 3.75 -15.92 18.78
N ASP A 413 4.29 -15.33 17.72
CA ASP A 413 5.00 -16.05 16.64
C ASP A 413 6.48 -16.24 17.01
N TRP A 414 6.74 -17.25 17.85
CA TRP A 414 8.08 -17.53 18.38
C TRP A 414 9.10 -17.91 17.31
N GLU A 415 8.66 -18.53 16.20
CA GLU A 415 9.53 -18.96 15.11
C GLU A 415 10.02 -17.76 14.30
N LEU A 416 9.10 -16.89 13.86
CA LEU A 416 9.48 -15.67 13.14
C LEU A 416 10.22 -14.69 14.03
N SER A 417 9.85 -14.56 15.31
CA SER A 417 10.61 -13.79 16.30
C SER A 417 12.06 -14.29 16.39
N SER A 418 12.26 -15.61 16.46
CA SER A 418 13.60 -16.19 16.55
C SER A 418 14.43 -15.95 15.29
N LYS A 419 13.81 -16.04 14.12
CA LYS A 419 14.44 -15.72 12.82
C LYS A 419 14.74 -14.22 12.67
N ALA A 420 13.89 -13.33 13.18
CA ALA A 420 14.11 -11.88 13.20
C ALA A 420 15.27 -11.50 14.12
N TYR A 421 15.34 -12.11 15.32
CA TYR A 421 16.47 -11.93 16.24
C TYR A 421 17.80 -12.37 15.62
N TYR A 422 17.81 -13.49 14.89
CA TYR A 422 19.03 -13.92 14.20
C TYR A 422 19.51 -12.86 13.20
N SER A 423 18.58 -12.24 12.46
CA SER A 423 18.89 -11.15 11.53
C SER A 423 19.36 -9.88 12.21
N GLU A 424 18.75 -9.49 13.34
CA GLU A 424 19.22 -8.40 14.20
C GLU A 424 20.69 -8.61 14.59
N MET A 425 21.03 -9.81 15.10
CA MET A 425 22.40 -10.14 15.51
C MET A 425 23.38 -10.16 14.33
N GLU A 426 22.95 -10.61 13.15
CA GLU A 426 23.79 -10.59 11.95
C GLU A 426 24.10 -9.16 11.50
N MET A 427 23.11 -8.26 11.50
CA MET A 427 23.33 -6.85 11.17
C MET A 427 24.24 -6.18 12.18
N ARG A 428 24.08 -6.48 13.47
CA ARG A 428 24.96 -6.00 14.54
C ARG A 428 26.40 -6.50 14.36
N PHE A 429 26.59 -7.77 14.02
CA PHE A 429 27.92 -8.33 13.74
C PHE A 429 28.58 -7.65 12.54
N LEU A 430 27.85 -7.44 11.43
CA LEU A 430 28.36 -6.75 10.25
C LEU A 430 28.69 -5.28 10.52
N ARG A 431 27.87 -4.60 11.33
CA ARG A 431 28.13 -3.24 11.80
C ARG A 431 29.45 -3.17 12.55
N TYR A 432 29.63 -4.00 13.57
CA TYR A 432 30.86 -4.06 14.35
C TYR A 432 32.07 -4.41 13.48
N LYS A 433 31.94 -5.38 12.57
CA LYS A 433 33.03 -5.72 11.63
C LYS A 433 33.44 -4.53 10.75
N LYS A 434 32.50 -3.65 10.38
CA LYS A 434 32.80 -2.44 9.59
C LYS A 434 33.39 -1.32 10.46
N GLU A 435 32.82 -1.06 11.64
CA GLU A 435 33.28 -0.02 12.57
C GLU A 435 34.69 -0.31 13.11
N TYR A 436 34.98 -1.58 13.40
CA TYR A 436 36.27 -2.02 13.94
C TYR A 436 37.37 -2.27 12.90
N LYS A 437 37.23 -1.73 11.68
CA LYS A 437 38.34 -1.73 10.71
C LYS A 437 39.58 -0.94 11.20
N LEU A 438 39.49 -0.17 12.28
CA LEU A 438 40.63 0.40 13.00
C LEU A 438 41.13 -0.57 14.09
N SER A 439 42.39 -0.99 13.96
CA SER A 439 43.06 -2.03 14.75
C SER A 439 43.18 -1.72 16.24
N SER A 440 42.44 -2.44 17.09
CA SER A 440 42.63 -2.47 18.54
C SER A 440 42.42 -3.89 19.07
N VAL A 441 43.22 -4.33 20.06
CA VAL A 441 43.09 -5.67 20.67
C VAL A 441 41.68 -5.91 21.21
N LYS A 442 41.02 -4.87 21.73
CA LYS A 442 39.65 -4.96 22.25
C LYS A 442 38.63 -5.31 21.16
N SER A 443 38.80 -4.82 19.93
CA SER A 443 37.85 -5.10 18.85
C SER A 443 37.94 -6.54 18.34
N ASN A 444 39.15 -7.11 18.32
CA ASN A 444 39.37 -8.51 17.96
C ASN A 444 38.72 -9.47 18.96
N ILE A 445 38.76 -9.15 20.27
CA ILE A 445 38.10 -9.97 21.30
C ILE A 445 36.57 -9.93 21.13
N VAL A 446 35.99 -8.76 20.89
CA VAL A 446 34.53 -8.64 20.67
C VAL A 446 34.10 -9.43 19.43
N LEU A 447 34.83 -9.32 18.33
CA LEU A 447 34.55 -10.10 17.12
C LEU A 447 34.71 -11.61 17.34
N LEU A 448 35.71 -12.03 18.13
CA LEU A 448 35.90 -13.43 18.51
C LEU A 448 34.72 -13.95 19.35
N LEU A 449 34.25 -13.17 20.33
CA LEU A 449 33.09 -13.54 21.14
C LEU A 449 31.83 -13.66 20.29
N PHE A 450 31.59 -12.73 19.36
CA PHE A 450 30.48 -12.84 18.39
C PHE A 450 30.61 -14.08 17.51
N TRP A 451 31.83 -14.41 17.09
CA TRP A 451 32.10 -15.59 16.28
C TRP A 451 31.80 -16.87 17.05
N ILE A 452 32.29 -17.01 18.29
CA ILE A 452 31.99 -18.14 19.19
C ILE A 452 30.48 -18.26 19.39
N TYR A 453 29.81 -17.15 19.68
CA TYR A 453 28.37 -17.07 19.91
C TYR A 453 27.55 -17.50 18.68
N LYS A 454 28.00 -17.12 17.47
CA LYS A 454 27.41 -17.52 16.19
C LYS A 454 27.68 -18.99 15.84
N PHE A 455 28.92 -19.43 16.00
CA PHE A 455 29.42 -20.72 15.55
C PHE A 455 28.86 -21.85 16.41
N PHE A 456 29.09 -21.80 17.72
CA PHE A 456 28.67 -22.84 18.65
C PHE A 456 27.18 -22.74 19.03
N GLY A 457 26.68 -21.52 19.25
CA GLY A 457 25.31 -21.31 19.74
C GLY A 457 24.28 -21.02 18.65
N GLY A 458 24.68 -20.58 17.45
CA GLY A 458 23.73 -20.03 16.47
C GLY A 458 22.95 -18.85 17.04
N TYR A 459 23.61 -17.98 17.82
CA TYR A 459 22.97 -16.93 18.61
C TYR A 459 21.92 -17.46 19.61
N LEU A 460 22.14 -18.65 20.17
CA LEU A 460 21.23 -19.38 21.06
C LEU A 460 19.88 -19.76 20.43
N GLN A 461 19.78 -19.73 19.10
CA GLN A 461 18.56 -20.14 18.38
C GLN A 461 18.59 -21.59 17.92
N SER A 462 19.72 -22.29 18.10
CA SER A 462 19.84 -23.70 17.75
C SER A 462 20.36 -24.47 18.96
N TYR A 463 19.57 -25.41 19.48
CA TYR A 463 20.05 -26.36 20.49
C TYR A 463 20.90 -27.48 19.88
N VAL A 464 20.70 -27.77 18.59
CA VAL A 464 21.40 -28.86 17.89
C VAL A 464 22.89 -28.55 17.77
N ARG A 465 23.26 -27.29 17.49
CA ARG A 465 24.67 -26.89 17.38
C ARG A 465 25.47 -27.10 18.67
N PRO A 466 25.09 -26.54 19.83
CA PRO A 466 25.86 -26.72 21.05
C PRO A 466 25.88 -28.19 21.47
N PHE A 467 24.79 -28.94 21.29
CA PHE A 467 24.76 -30.37 21.55
C PHE A 467 25.71 -31.17 20.64
N PHE A 468 25.67 -30.90 19.33
CA PHE A 468 26.58 -31.54 18.37
C PHE A 468 28.04 -31.27 18.72
N PHE A 469 28.40 -30.01 19.01
CA PHE A 469 29.77 -29.68 19.42
C PHE A 469 30.14 -30.28 20.78
N LEU A 470 29.19 -30.45 21.70
CA LEU A 470 29.43 -31.12 22.98
C LEU A 470 29.77 -32.60 22.76
N ILE A 471 29.00 -33.31 21.92
CA ILE A 471 29.26 -34.71 21.56
C ILE A 471 30.57 -34.84 20.77
N LEU A 472 30.76 -34.00 19.75
CA LEU A 472 31.96 -34.01 18.91
C LEU A 472 33.22 -33.74 19.72
N SER A 473 33.18 -32.75 20.62
CA SER A 473 34.31 -32.45 21.50
C SER A 473 34.59 -33.60 22.46
N THR A 474 33.56 -34.14 23.09
CA THR A 474 33.70 -35.20 24.11
C THR A 474 34.13 -36.55 23.53
N PHE A 475 33.62 -36.95 22.37
CA PHE A 475 33.85 -38.30 21.84
C PHE A 475 34.85 -38.39 20.70
N ILE A 476 35.28 -37.27 20.12
CA ILE A 476 36.20 -37.29 18.98
C ILE A 476 37.39 -36.39 19.23
N ILE A 477 37.18 -35.09 19.40
CA ILE A 477 38.28 -34.12 19.43
C ILE A 477 39.19 -34.35 20.64
N PHE A 478 38.66 -34.33 21.85
CA PHE A 478 39.47 -34.45 23.06
C PHE A 478 40.04 -35.86 23.28
N PRO A 479 39.33 -36.97 23.01
CA PRO A 479 39.94 -38.31 23.06
C PRO A 479 41.14 -38.46 22.12
N ILE A 480 41.09 -37.87 20.92
CA ILE A 480 42.25 -37.84 20.00
C ILE A 480 43.38 -37.02 20.60
N ILE A 481 43.09 -35.84 21.16
CA ILE A 481 44.11 -34.96 21.75
C ILE A 481 44.79 -35.61 22.97
N TYR A 482 44.01 -36.20 23.89
CA TYR A 482 44.56 -36.94 25.04
C TYR A 482 45.36 -38.17 24.60
N GLY A 483 44.90 -38.86 23.56
CA GLY A 483 45.63 -40.00 23.00
C GLY A 483 46.92 -39.60 22.28
N TRP A 484 47.09 -38.35 21.86
CA TRP A 484 48.25 -37.90 21.09
C TRP A 484 49.37 -37.28 21.95
N SER A 485 49.06 -36.94 23.20
CA SER A 485 50.04 -36.46 24.19
C SER A 485 50.95 -37.56 24.76
N ASP A 486 50.67 -38.83 24.48
CA ASP A 486 51.41 -39.99 25.00
C ASP A 486 52.40 -40.55 23.95
N THR A 487 53.40 -41.34 24.38
CA THR A 487 54.36 -41.97 23.44
C THR A 487 53.71 -43.08 22.61
N LEU A 488 54.15 -43.35 21.37
CA LEU A 488 53.51 -44.33 20.44
C LEU A 488 53.13 -45.70 21.04
N LYS A 489 53.91 -46.21 22.02
CA LYS A 489 53.59 -47.46 22.75
C LYS A 489 52.46 -47.29 23.77
N GLU A 490 52.41 -46.15 24.46
CA GLU A 490 51.34 -45.79 25.38
C GLU A 490 50.04 -45.46 24.62
N ILE A 491 50.11 -44.85 23.43
CA ILE A 491 48.94 -44.59 22.59
C ILE A 491 48.16 -45.88 22.31
N ILE A 492 48.85 -46.95 21.88
CA ILE A 492 48.23 -48.23 21.55
C ILE A 492 47.62 -48.89 22.79
N LEU A 493 48.31 -48.83 23.93
CA LEU A 493 47.87 -49.42 25.20
C LEU A 493 46.73 -48.61 25.87
N ASN A 494 46.71 -47.29 25.70
CA ASN A 494 45.69 -46.40 26.25
C ASN A 494 44.42 -46.40 25.40
N LEU A 495 44.53 -46.52 24.07
CA LEU A 495 43.37 -46.75 23.20
C LEU A 495 42.69 -48.09 23.51
N SER A 496 43.45 -49.18 23.73
CA SER A 496 42.87 -50.49 24.05
C SER A 496 42.13 -50.50 25.39
N ASN A 497 42.52 -49.62 26.32
CA ASN A 497 41.92 -49.50 27.65
C ASN A 497 40.85 -48.40 27.73
N GLY A 498 40.57 -47.66 26.65
CA GLY A 498 39.56 -46.59 26.61
C GLY A 498 39.86 -45.36 27.48
N LYS A 499 41.07 -45.24 28.04
CA LYS A 499 41.44 -44.16 28.98
C LYS A 499 41.24 -42.74 28.40
N PRO A 500 41.61 -42.43 27.14
CA PRO A 500 41.40 -41.09 26.57
C PRO A 500 39.92 -40.69 26.46
N PHE A 501 39.02 -41.66 26.27
CA PHE A 501 37.58 -41.43 26.25
C PHE A 501 37.05 -41.16 27.66
N GLN A 502 37.51 -41.92 28.65
CA GLN A 502 37.15 -41.72 30.05
C GLN A 502 37.56 -40.31 30.53
N MET A 503 38.81 -39.91 30.27
CA MET A 503 39.31 -38.57 30.63
C MET A 503 38.48 -37.44 29.99
N SER A 504 38.05 -37.62 28.75
CA SER A 504 37.22 -36.66 28.04
C SER A 504 35.78 -36.59 28.58
N ILE A 505 35.17 -37.74 28.90
CA ILE A 505 33.84 -37.77 29.53
C ILE A 505 33.90 -37.12 30.91
N ASP A 506 34.93 -37.44 31.69
CA ASP A 506 35.14 -36.86 33.02
C ASP A 506 35.35 -35.35 32.93
N ALA A 507 36.13 -34.84 31.98
CA ALA A 507 36.28 -33.40 31.77
C ALA A 507 34.99 -32.69 31.35
N THR A 508 34.05 -33.40 30.71
CA THR A 508 32.77 -32.83 30.30
C THR A 508 31.72 -32.84 31.43
N VAL A 509 31.75 -33.82 32.33
CA VAL A 509 30.72 -34.04 33.38
C VAL A 509 31.20 -33.64 34.77
N ALA A 510 32.46 -33.95 35.11
CA ALA A 510 33.04 -33.69 36.41
C ALA A 510 33.66 -32.29 36.42
N PHE A 511 32.91 -31.31 36.92
CA PHE A 511 33.39 -29.93 36.98
C PHE A 511 34.67 -29.74 37.84
N TYR A 512 35.09 -30.74 38.63
CA TYR A 512 36.21 -30.67 39.59
C TYR A 512 36.93 -32.01 39.93
N SER A 513 37.05 -33.02 39.06
CA SER A 513 37.91 -34.18 39.41
C SER A 513 39.42 -33.86 39.17
N PHE A 514 40.26 -34.19 40.15
CA PHE A 514 41.67 -33.77 40.27
C PHE A 514 42.67 -34.92 40.04
N GLU A 515 42.41 -35.83 39.11
CA GLU A 515 43.18 -37.09 39.04
C GLU A 515 44.17 -37.21 37.85
N TYR A 516 44.35 -36.17 37.03
CA TYR A 516 45.22 -36.23 35.85
C TYR A 516 46.29 -35.12 35.83
N GLU A 517 47.39 -35.31 36.56
CA GLU A 517 48.49 -34.34 36.66
C GLU A 517 49.14 -34.02 35.30
N ASN A 518 49.29 -35.02 34.42
CA ASN A 518 49.97 -34.86 33.12
C ASN A 518 49.14 -34.07 32.08
N HIS A 519 47.81 -33.95 32.27
CA HIS A 519 46.89 -33.35 31.29
C HIS A 519 46.03 -32.22 31.88
N TRP A 520 46.41 -31.70 33.05
CA TRP A 520 45.63 -30.73 33.82
C TRP A 520 45.18 -29.51 33.01
N GLY A 521 46.07 -28.93 32.19
CA GLY A 521 45.75 -27.75 31.38
C GLY A 521 44.69 -28.03 30.30
N LEU A 522 44.81 -29.14 29.58
CA LEU A 522 43.86 -29.56 28.54
C LEU A 522 42.49 -29.91 29.14
N TYR A 523 42.50 -30.60 30.29
CA TYR A 523 41.30 -30.94 31.05
C TYR A 523 40.50 -29.69 31.44
N ARG A 524 41.18 -28.64 31.94
CA ARG A 524 40.53 -27.36 32.30
C ARG A 524 39.97 -26.63 31.09
N ILE A 525 40.68 -26.63 29.95
CA ILE A 525 40.21 -26.03 28.70
C ILE A 525 38.94 -26.73 28.21
N GLN A 526 38.93 -28.07 28.20
CA GLN A 526 37.75 -28.86 27.83
C GLN A 526 36.58 -28.55 28.77
N SER A 527 36.80 -28.58 30.09
CA SER A 527 35.77 -28.30 31.09
C SER A 527 35.11 -26.94 30.84
N PHE A 528 35.90 -25.90 30.58
CA PHE A 528 35.39 -24.55 30.29
C PHE A 528 34.56 -24.51 29.01
N ILE A 529 35.02 -25.17 27.94
CA ILE A 529 34.29 -25.27 26.67
C ILE A 529 32.98 -26.04 26.87
N SER A 530 33.01 -27.17 27.58
CA SER A 530 31.83 -27.99 27.89
C SER A 530 30.80 -27.21 28.70
N VAL A 531 31.21 -26.42 29.71
CA VAL A 531 30.31 -25.52 30.46
C VAL A 531 29.61 -24.52 29.54
N ILE A 532 30.36 -23.89 28.62
CA ILE A 532 29.77 -22.93 27.66
C ILE A 532 28.76 -23.62 26.75
N LEU A 533 29.10 -24.80 26.22
CA LEU A 533 28.24 -25.56 25.31
C LEU A 533 26.97 -26.05 26.02
N ILE A 534 27.08 -26.56 27.25
CA ILE A 534 25.93 -26.95 28.09
C ILE A 534 25.05 -25.73 28.37
N THR A 535 25.65 -24.60 28.71
CA THR A 535 24.91 -23.34 28.96
C THR A 535 24.16 -22.89 27.70
N PHE A 536 24.81 -22.92 26.54
CA PHE A 536 24.17 -22.57 25.26
C PHE A 536 23.03 -23.53 24.91
N PHE A 537 23.22 -24.82 25.17
CA PHE A 537 22.19 -25.84 24.96
C PHE A 537 20.96 -25.58 25.85
N ILE A 538 21.16 -25.35 27.15
CA ILE A 538 20.07 -25.08 28.10
C ILE A 538 19.32 -23.80 27.73
N LEU A 539 20.03 -22.72 27.39
CA LEU A 539 19.41 -21.45 27.00
C LEU A 539 18.60 -21.58 25.70
N ALA A 540 19.13 -22.31 24.71
CA ALA A 540 18.43 -22.56 23.46
C ALA A 540 17.18 -23.44 23.66
N LEU A 541 17.25 -24.44 24.54
CA LEU A 541 16.10 -25.27 24.91
C LEU A 541 15.02 -24.45 25.61
N ARG A 542 15.39 -23.68 26.65
CA ARG A 542 14.45 -22.82 27.39
C ARG A 542 13.69 -21.90 26.45
N LYS A 543 14.36 -21.35 25.43
CA LYS A 543 13.75 -20.44 24.48
C LYS A 543 12.79 -21.13 23.50
N ARG A 544 13.03 -22.40 23.15
CA ARG A 544 12.19 -23.17 22.22
C ARG A 544 10.93 -23.74 22.89
N PHE A 545 10.99 -24.01 24.19
CA PHE A 545 9.89 -24.59 24.98
C PHE A 545 9.14 -23.56 25.84
N LYS A 546 9.39 -22.27 25.60
CA LYS A 546 8.62 -21.15 26.15
C LYS A 546 7.55 -20.77 25.14
#